data_AF-A0A935KWV3-F1
#
_entry.id   AF-A0A935KWV3-F1
#
_cell.length_a   1.000
_cell.length_b   1.000
_cell.length_c   1.000
_cell.angle_alpha   90.00
_cell.angle_beta   90.00
_cell.angle_gamma   90.00
#
_symmetry.space_group_name_H-M   'P 1'
#
loop_
_entity.id
_entity.type
_entity.pdbx_description
1 polymer ?
#
loop_
_entity_poly.entity_id
_entity_poly.type
_entity_poly.pdbx_seq_one_letter_code
_entity_poly.pdbx_strand_id
1 'polypeptide(L)'
;MNANKRALRHSLKSDLTRVDAHVVRSEEYEELPELTDDMLTRAKINKGGRPVSPNPRKLISLRLPVDVIEKWKATGAGWQTRMAERLSKVQ
;
A
#
# COMPACT_ATOMS: atom_id res chain seq x y z
N MET A 1 0.73 0.28 23.21
CA MET A 1 1.15 -0.95 22.48
C MET A 1 1.85 -0.52 21.21
N ASN A 2 3.18 -0.63 21.15
CA ASN A 2 3.94 -0.34 19.94
C ASN A 2 3.87 -1.55 19.01
N ALA A 3 3.47 -1.33 17.76
CA ALA A 3 3.54 -2.36 16.73
C ALA A 3 5.01 -2.75 16.53
N ASN A 4 5.34 -3.99 16.88
CA ASN A 4 6.63 -4.60 16.57
C ASN A 4 6.87 -4.48 15.07
N LYS A 5 7.76 -3.56 14.66
CA LYS A 5 8.29 -3.52 13.29
C LYS A 5 9.06 -4.84 13.09
N ARG A 6 8.42 -5.82 12.46
CA ARG A 6 9.13 -6.99 11.95
C ARG A 6 10.08 -6.47 10.88
N ALA A 7 11.37 -6.40 11.20
CA ALA A 7 12.41 -6.23 10.20
C ALA A 7 12.20 -7.33 9.14
N LEU A 8 11.89 -6.92 7.91
CA LEU A 8 11.74 -7.84 6.79
C LEU A 8 13.04 -8.64 6.68
N ARG A 9 12.97 -9.96 6.51
CA ARG A 9 14.17 -10.76 6.21
C ARG A 9 14.74 -10.20 4.92
N HIS A 10 16.01 -9.81 4.93
CA HIS A 10 16.73 -9.33 3.75
C HIS A 10 16.84 -10.51 2.76
N SER A 11 15.82 -10.70 1.92
CA SER A 11 15.73 -11.82 0.97
C SER A 11 16.47 -11.54 -0.33
N LEU A 12 16.99 -10.32 -0.48
CA LEU A 12 17.84 -9.95 -1.60
C LEU A 12 19.22 -10.54 -1.34
N LYS A 13 19.60 -11.54 -2.13
CA LYS A 13 20.96 -12.11 -2.17
C LYS A 13 21.97 -11.16 -2.82
N SER A 14 21.55 -9.95 -3.18
CA SER A 14 22.38 -8.94 -3.81
C SER A 14 23.26 -8.27 -2.77
N ASP A 15 24.55 -8.13 -3.08
CA ASP A 15 25.48 -7.31 -2.29
C ASP A 15 25.20 -5.83 -2.56
N LEU A 16 24.31 -5.24 -1.76
CA LEU A 16 23.91 -3.84 -1.90
C LEU A 16 25.06 -2.87 -1.58
N THR A 17 25.94 -3.24 -0.66
CA THR A 17 27.14 -2.46 -0.33
C THR A 17 28.08 -2.29 -1.52
N ARG A 18 28.27 -3.35 -2.31
CA ARG A 18 29.05 -3.27 -3.55
C ARG A 18 28.38 -2.42 -4.63
N VAL A 19 27.05 -2.50 -4.75
CA VAL A 19 26.29 -1.69 -5.72
C VAL A 19 26.35 -0.21 -5.35
N ASP A 20 26.16 0.14 -4.08
CA ASP A 20 26.21 1.52 -3.60
C ASP A 20 27.60 2.16 -3.74
N ALA A 21 28.67 1.35 -3.72
CA ALA A 21 30.03 1.81 -3.93
C ALA A 21 30.39 2.03 -5.42
N HIS A 22 29.57 1.56 -6.37
CA HIS A 22 29.85 1.67 -7.80
C HIS A 22 29.58 3.10 -8.29
N VAL A 23 30.58 3.71 -8.93
CA VAL A 23 30.45 5.01 -9.59
C VAL A 23 30.24 4.77 -11.07
N VAL A 24 29.09 5.18 -11.58
CA VAL A 24 28.72 4.94 -12.98
C VAL A 24 29.58 5.79 -13.91
N ARG A 25 30.19 5.15 -14.92
CA ARG A 25 30.99 5.82 -15.95
C ARG A 25 30.22 6.03 -17.25
N SER A 26 30.66 6.98 -18.06
CA SER A 26 30.09 7.33 -19.37
C SER A 26 30.10 6.16 -20.36
N GLU A 27 31.19 5.40 -20.40
CA GLU A 27 31.38 4.27 -21.32
C GLU A 27 30.35 3.15 -21.08
N GLU A 28 29.79 3.04 -19.86
CA GLU A 28 28.76 2.05 -19.51
C GLU A 28 27.41 2.33 -20.19
N TYR A 29 27.24 3.52 -20.76
CA TYR A 29 26.02 3.94 -21.44
C TYR A 29 26.11 3.87 -22.97
N GLU A 30 27.29 3.63 -23.55
CA GLU A 30 27.48 3.64 -25.02
C GLU A 30 26.65 2.58 -25.75
N GLU A 31 26.37 1.45 -25.10
CA GLU A 31 25.58 0.36 -25.67
C GLU A 31 24.06 0.56 -25.50
N LEU A 32 23.61 1.57 -24.74
CA LEU A 32 22.19 1.79 -24.52
C LEU A 32 21.54 2.41 -25.77
N PRO A 33 20.32 1.99 -26.12
CA PRO A 33 19.59 2.60 -27.22
C PRO A 33 19.22 4.05 -26.89
N GLU A 34 19.33 4.93 -27.89
CA GLU A 34 18.86 6.31 -27.80
C GLU A 34 17.35 6.36 -27.57
N LEU A 35 16.92 7.30 -26.71
CA LEU A 35 15.51 7.49 -26.41
C LEU A 35 14.83 8.32 -27.52
N THR A 36 14.12 7.65 -28.43
CA THR A 36 13.46 8.31 -29.57
C THR A 36 12.06 8.83 -29.26
N ASP A 37 11.59 9.81 -30.04
CA ASP A 37 10.24 10.37 -29.91
C ASP A 37 9.13 9.33 -30.15
N ASP A 38 9.36 8.37 -31.05
CA ASP A 38 8.43 7.27 -31.30
C ASP A 38 8.27 6.38 -30.06
N MET A 39 9.36 6.16 -29.30
CA MET A 39 9.33 5.41 -28.04
C MET A 39 8.53 6.14 -26.97
N LEU A 40 8.62 7.47 -26.93
CA LEU A 40 7.86 8.30 -26.00
C LEU A 40 6.37 8.33 -26.40
N THR A 41 6.08 8.45 -27.69
CA THR A 41 4.72 8.52 -28.23
C THR A 41 3.92 7.25 -27.94
N ARG A 42 4.56 6.07 -28.02
CA ARG A 42 3.93 4.79 -27.66
C ARG A 42 3.90 4.50 -26.16
N ALA A 43 4.60 5.30 -25.34
CA ALA A 43 4.73 5.01 -23.92
C ALA A 43 3.38 5.18 -23.21
N LYS A 44 2.96 4.15 -22.46
CA LYS A 44 1.75 4.19 -21.64
C LYS A 44 2.10 4.41 -20.18
N ILE A 45 1.67 5.54 -19.63
CA ILE A 45 1.78 5.79 -18.19
C ILE A 45 0.71 4.97 -17.48
N ASN A 46 1.08 3.76 -17.04
CA ASN A 46 0.28 3.03 -16.07
C ASN A 46 0.55 3.67 -14.72
N LYS A 47 -0.45 4.38 -14.16
CA LYS A 47 -0.44 4.77 -12.75
C LYS A 47 -0.41 3.48 -11.93
N GLY A 48 0.78 3.00 -11.62
CA GLY A 48 0.98 1.84 -10.77
C GLY A 48 0.21 2.03 -9.46
N GLY A 49 -0.35 0.96 -8.92
CA GLY A 49 -1.13 1.03 -7.69
C GLY A 49 -2.07 -0.16 -7.54
N ARG A 50 -2.61 -0.32 -6.32
CA ARG A 50 -3.69 -1.27 -6.08
C ARG A 50 -4.94 -0.82 -6.85
N PRO A 51 -5.63 -1.71 -7.58
CA PRO A 51 -6.92 -1.39 -8.18
C PRO A 51 -7.87 -0.78 -7.16
N VAL A 52 -8.59 0.28 -7.56
CA VAL A 52 -9.58 0.93 -6.70
C VAL A 52 -10.65 -0.11 -6.35
N SER A 53 -10.94 -0.27 -5.06
CA SER A 53 -12.03 -1.15 -4.63
C SER A 53 -13.37 -0.60 -5.13
N PRO A 54 -14.27 -1.43 -5.69
CA PRO A 54 -15.57 -0.97 -6.15
C PRO A 54 -16.46 -0.44 -5.01
N ASN A 55 -16.23 -0.89 -3.77
CA ASN A 55 -16.96 -0.42 -2.59
C ASN A 55 -15.99 -0.12 -1.43
N PRO A 56 -15.32 1.05 -1.45
CA PRO A 56 -14.42 1.43 -0.38
C PRO A 56 -15.21 1.84 0.87
N ARG A 57 -14.71 1.47 2.06
CA ARG A 57 -15.25 2.00 3.32
C ARG A 57 -15.07 3.52 3.34
N LYS A 58 -16.17 4.25 3.58
CA LYS A 58 -16.14 5.70 3.77
C LYS A 58 -16.05 6.00 5.26
N LEU A 59 -15.11 6.87 5.64
CA LEU A 59 -15.03 7.40 7.00
C LEU A 59 -16.15 8.43 7.16
N ILE A 60 -17.10 8.14 8.04
CA ILE A 60 -18.23 9.03 8.36
C ILE A 60 -18.23 9.35 9.85
N SER A 61 -18.76 10.51 10.22
CA SER A 61 -19.03 10.87 11.62
C SER A 61 -20.46 10.43 11.97
N LEU A 62 -20.59 9.30 12.68
CA LEU A 62 -21.87 8.77 13.17
C LEU A 62 -21.96 8.97 14.68
N ARG A 63 -23.09 9.51 15.17
CA ARG A 63 -23.37 9.62 16.60
C ARG A 63 -24.14 8.39 17.06
N LEU A 64 -23.63 7.71 18.09
CA LEU A 64 -24.25 6.57 18.73
C LEU A 64 -24.30 6.82 20.24
N PRO A 65 -25.31 6.29 20.95
CA PRO A 65 -25.31 6.26 22.41
C PRO A 65 -24.03 5.63 22.97
N VAL A 66 -23.54 6.14 24.09
CA VAL A 66 -22.26 5.70 24.70
C VAL A 66 -22.32 4.22 25.09
N ASP A 67 -23.44 3.77 25.64
CA ASP A 67 -23.65 2.39 26.08
C ASP A 67 -23.53 1.39 24.91
N VAL A 68 -24.00 1.78 23.72
CA VAL A 68 -23.86 0.96 22.49
C VAL A 68 -22.39 0.84 22.11
N ILE A 69 -21.64 1.95 22.14
CA ILE A 69 -20.21 1.94 21.81
C ILE A 69 -19.44 1.06 22.79
N GLU A 70 -19.75 1.12 24.08
CA GLU A 70 -19.09 0.31 25.11
C GLU A 70 -19.38 -1.18 24.94
N LYS A 71 -20.64 -1.56 24.72
CA LYS A 71 -21.03 -2.94 24.41
C LYS A 71 -20.25 -3.49 23.22
N TRP A 72 -20.11 -2.69 22.17
CA TRP A 72 -19.33 -3.09 21.00
C TRP A 72 -17.84 -3.17 21.28
N LYS A 73 -17.24 -2.19 21.96
CA LYS A 73 -15.81 -2.24 22.35
C LYS A 73 -15.50 -3.47 23.21
N ALA A 74 -16.40 -3.87 24.10
CA ALA A 74 -16.27 -5.06 24.93
C ALA A 74 -16.19 -6.36 24.13
N THR A 75 -16.64 -6.39 22.87
CA THR A 75 -16.48 -7.55 21.99
C THR A 75 -15.01 -7.79 21.58
N GLY A 76 -14.11 -6.83 21.84
CA GLY A 76 -12.68 -6.94 21.57
C GLY A 76 -12.23 -6.31 20.24
N ALA A 77 -11.01 -6.62 19.82
CA ALA A 77 -10.43 -6.08 18.59
C ALA A 77 -11.31 -6.39 17.36
N GLY A 78 -11.43 -5.43 16.45
CA GLY A 78 -12.27 -5.57 15.25
C GLY A 78 -13.77 -5.33 15.46
N TRP A 79 -14.20 -4.83 16.64
CA TRP A 79 -15.61 -4.53 16.91
C TRP A 79 -16.27 -3.62 15.85
N GLN A 80 -15.55 -2.64 15.29
CA GLN A 80 -16.08 -1.77 14.23
C GLN A 80 -16.41 -2.54 12.95
N THR A 81 -15.58 -3.52 12.58
CA THR A 81 -15.82 -4.38 11.41
C THR A 81 -17.04 -5.25 11.63
N ARG A 82 -17.16 -5.89 12.81
CA ARG A 82 -18.37 -6.67 13.16
C ARG A 82 -19.63 -5.80 13.20
N MET A 83 -19.52 -4.58 13.70
CA MET A 83 -20.63 -3.63 13.69
C MET A 83 -21.05 -3.28 12.26
N ALA A 84 -20.09 -2.98 11.37
CA ALA A 84 -20.38 -2.69 9.97
C ALA A 84 -21.03 -3.87 9.24
N GLU A 85 -20.57 -5.10 9.49
CA GLU A 85 -21.18 -6.33 8.93
C GLU A 85 -22.59 -6.59 9.44
N ARG A 86 -22.91 -6.20 10.69
CA ARG A 86 -24.29 -6.26 11.20
C ARG A 86 -25.15 -5.21 10.50
N LEU A 87 -24.68 -3.97 10.40
CA LEU A 87 -25.41 -2.88 9.74
C LEU A 87 -25.68 -3.18 8.26
N SER A 88 -24.77 -3.86 7.56
CA SER A 88 -24.98 -4.23 6.15
C SER A 88 -26.05 -5.31 5.93
N LYS A 89 -26.46 -6.03 6.99
CA LYS A 89 -27.48 -7.08 6.95
C LYS A 89 -28.86 -6.58 7.37
N VAL A 90 -28.97 -5.35 7.86
CA VAL A 90 -30.25 -4.76 8.21
C VAL A 90 -30.89 -4.31 6.90
N GLN A 91 -31.77 -5.15 6.38
CA GLN A 91 -32.65 -4.89 5.26
C GLN A 91 -34.08 -5.11 5.72
#